data_AF-A0A1I3CG24-F1
#
_entry.id   AF-A0A1I3CG24-F1
#
_cell.length_a   1.000
_cell.length_b   1.000
_cell.length_c   1.000
_cell.angle_alpha   90.00
_cell.angle_beta   90.00
_cell.angle_gamma   90.00
#
_symmetry.space_group_name_H-M   'P 1'
#
loop_
_entity.id
_entity.type
_entity.pdbx_description
1 polymer ?
#
loop_
_entity_poly.entity_id
_entity_poly.type
_entity_poly.pdbx_seq_one_letter_code
_entity_poly.pdbx_strand_id
1 'polypeptide(L)' 'MYGEVDWRHAPKGAHWWAMDASGHAHWFMEPNHKLRTHFWYAQEVHAPTFAYSGDWRESLTERPAS' A
#
# COMPACT_ATOMS: atom_id res chain seq x y z
N MET A 1 -1.54 18.07 -8.03
CA MET A 1 -0.63 17.04 -7.52
C MET A 1 -1.34 16.39 -6.35
N TYR A 2 -1.66 15.10 -6.45
CA TYR A 2 -2.28 14.37 -5.34
C TYR A 2 -1.30 14.31 -4.17
N GLY A 3 -1.82 14.29 -2.93
CA GLY A 3 -1.00 14.29 -1.72
C GLY A 3 0.11 13.23 -1.81
N GLU A 4 1.36 13.67 -1.70
CA GLU A 4 2.52 12.80 -1.79
C GLU A 4 2.50 11.80 -0.62
N VAL A 5 2.63 10.51 -0.93
CA VAL A 5 2.61 9.43 0.07
C VAL A 5 3.87 9.54 0.93
N ASP A 6 3.72 9.81 2.22
CA ASP A 6 4.86 9.89 3.13
C ASP A 6 5.27 8.50 3.63
N TRP A 7 6.20 7.89 2.88
CA TRP A 7 6.77 6.58 3.14
C TRP A 7 7.51 6.44 4.47
N ARG A 8 7.74 7.52 5.23
CA ARG A 8 8.27 7.46 6.60
C ARG A 8 7.29 6.79 7.57
N HIS A 9 6.00 6.79 7.25
CA HIS A 9 4.95 6.11 8.03
C HIS A 9 4.76 4.64 7.64
N ALA A 10 5.42 4.19 6.57
CA ALA A 10 5.25 2.84 6.06
C ALA A 10 5.98 1.83 6.97
N PRO A 11 5.32 0.70 7.35
CA PRO A 11 5.99 -0.35 8.11
C PRO A 11 7.13 -0.98 7.31
N LYS A 12 8.07 -1.61 8.02
CA LYS A 12 9.19 -2.31 7.37
C LYS A 12 8.67 -3.46 6.53
N GLY A 13 8.91 -3.41 5.21
CA GLY A 13 8.43 -4.40 4.25
C GLY A 13 7.18 -3.98 3.45
N ALA A 14 6.63 -2.79 3.72
CA ALA A 14 5.62 -2.19 2.86
C ALA A 14 6.23 -1.84 1.50
N HIS A 15 5.58 -2.29 0.44
CA HIS A 15 6.02 -2.15 -0.93
C HIS A 15 5.05 -1.29 -1.75
N TRP A 16 3.75 -1.34 -1.45
CA TRP A 16 2.75 -0.48 -2.08
C TRP A 16 1.87 0.23 -1.07
N TRP A 17 1.29 1.35 -1.50
CA TRP A 17 0.23 2.07 -0.84
C TRP A 17 -0.95 2.19 -1.81
N ALA A 18 -2.17 1.96 -1.36
CA ALA A 18 -3.37 2.24 -2.15
C ALA A 18 -4.57 2.54 -1.25
N MET A 19 -5.57 3.20 -1.82
CA MET A 19 -6.89 3.37 -1.22
C MET A 19 -7.90 2.37 -1.78
N ASP A 20 -8.83 1.96 -0.93
CA ASP A 20 -10.01 1.20 -1.31
C ASP A 20 -11.19 2.11 -1.68
N ALA A 21 -12.27 1.50 -2.19
CA ALA A 21 -13.49 2.21 -2.59
C ALA A 21 -14.23 2.87 -1.42
N SER A 22 -13.92 2.47 -0.18
CA SER A 22 -14.43 3.08 1.05
C SER A 22 -13.64 4.31 1.50
N GLY A 23 -12.52 4.62 0.83
CA GLY A 23 -11.66 5.74 1.17
C GLY A 23 -10.68 5.45 2.31
N HIS A 24 -10.48 4.18 2.67
CA HIS A 24 -9.40 3.79 3.58
C HIS A 24 -8.14 3.52 2.79
N ALA A 25 -7.00 3.90 3.36
CA ALA A 25 -5.70 3.66 2.77
C ALA A 25 -5.00 2.49 3.47
N HIS A 26 -4.22 1.74 2.71
CA HIS A 26 -3.52 0.56 3.20
C HIS A 26 -2.12 0.45 2.60
N TRP A 27 -1.20 -0.06 3.42
CA TRP A 27 0.11 -0.55 3.01
C TRP A 27 -0.01 -2.02 2.63
N PHE A 28 0.47 -2.36 1.44
CA PHE A 28 0.60 -3.74 0.99
C PHE A 28 2.06 -4.16 1.11
N MET A 29 2.28 -5.22 1.87
CA MET A 29 3.60 -5.81 2.09
C MET A 29 4.01 -6.67 0.91
N GLU A 30 5.32 -6.88 0.74
CA GLU A 30 5.84 -7.82 -0.26
C GLU A 30 5.19 -9.22 -0.09
N PRO A 31 4.75 -9.87 -1.18
CA PRO A 31 4.13 -11.18 -1.08
C PRO A 31 5.11 -12.20 -0.50
N ASN A 32 4.73 -12.85 0.61
CA ASN A 32 5.56 -13.89 1.19
C ASN A 32 5.29 -15.22 0.49
N HIS A 33 6.26 -15.72 -0.28
CA HIS A 33 6.22 -17.07 -0.83
C HIS A 33 6.43 -18.10 0.28
N LYS A 34 5.37 -18.43 1.02
CA LYS A 34 5.41 -19.62 1.85
C LYS A 34 5.33 -20.83 0.93
N LEU A 35 6.48 -21.47 0.67
CA LEU A 35 6.64 -22.70 -0.13
C LEU A 35 5.62 -23.82 0.17
N ARG A 36 4.93 -23.76 1.31
CA ARG A 36 3.98 -24.76 1.78
C ARG A 36 2.52 -24.47 1.39
N THR A 37 2.19 -23.27 0.95
CA THR A 37 0.82 -22.87 0.58
C THR A 37 0.79 -22.44 -0.88
N HIS A 38 -0.05 -23.08 -1.70
CA HIS A 38 -0.17 -22.80 -3.14
C HIS A 38 -0.93 -21.48 -3.42
N PHE A 39 -0.82 -20.49 -2.54
CA PHE A 39 -1.43 -19.18 -2.68
C PHE A 39 -0.45 -18.08 -2.29
N TRP A 40 -0.59 -16.93 -2.95
CA TRP A 40 0.13 -15.71 -2.64
C TRP A 40 -0.82 -14.74 -1.93
N TYR A 41 -0.35 -14.11 -0.86
CA TYR A 41 -1.08 -13.06 -0.17
C TYR A 41 -0.10 -11.96 0.23
N ALA A 42 -0.49 -10.72 0.00
CA ALA A 42 0.19 -9.55 0.53
C ALA A 42 -0.51 -9.17 1.83
N GLN A 43 0.24 -9.03 2.91
CA GLN A 43 -0.33 -8.50 4.14
C GLN A 43 -0.77 -7.05 3.93
N GLU A 44 -1.99 -6.75 4.36
CA GLU A 44 -2.57 -5.42 4.35
C GLU A 44 -2.47 -4.80 5.74
N VAL A 45 -1.98 -3.57 5.82
CA VAL A 45 -1.86 -2.82 7.07
C VAL A 45 -2.46 -1.43 6.87
N HIS A 46 -3.34 -1.01 7.77
CA HIS A 46 -3.96 0.31 7.68
C HIS A 46 -2.92 1.43 7.58
N ALA A 47 -3.15 2.37 6.65
CA ALA A 47 -2.28 3.50 6.36
C ALA A 47 -3.01 4.84 6.52
N PRO A 48 -2.29 5.94 6.76
CA PRO A 48 -2.86 7.28 6.58
C PRO A 48 -3.27 7.50 5.12
N THR A 49 -4.33 8.28 4.90
CA THR A 49 -4.82 8.62 3.56
C THR A 49 -3.99 9.71 2.87
N PHE A 50 -3.11 10.39 3.60
CA PHE A 50 -2.29 11.52 3.11
C PHE A 50 -3.09 12.62 2.41
N ALA A 51 -4.37 12.77 2.79
CA ALA A 51 -5.33 13.67 2.13
C ALA A 51 -5.45 13.43 0.62
N TYR A 52 -5.21 12.20 0.16
CA TYR A 52 -5.41 11.82 -1.24
C TYR A 52 -6.88 12.00 -1.61
N SER A 53 -7.12 12.70 -2.71
CA SER A 53 -8.45 13.07 -3.21
C SER A 53 -8.70 12.64 -4.65
N GLY A 54 -7.86 11.75 -5.20
CA GLY A 54 -8.00 11.20 -6.56
C GLY A 54 -8.92 9.98 -6.62
N ASP A 55 -8.99 9.34 -7.80
CA ASP A 55 -9.68 8.06 -7.94
C ASP A 55 -8.90 6.97 -7.19
N TRP A 56 -9.56 6.25 -6.30
CA TRP A 56 -8.96 5.14 -5.56
C TRP A 56 -8.37 4.08 -6.49
N ARG A 57 -8.91 3.92 -7.70
CA ARG A 57 -8.39 2.97 -8.72
C ARG A 57 -7.01 3.35 -9.24
N GLU A 58 -6.66 4.64 -9.16
CA GLU A 58 -5.39 5.20 -9.59
C GLU A 58 -4.44 5.48 -8.42
N SER A 59 -4.83 5.12 -7.20
CA SER A 59 -4.08 5.43 -5.98
C SER A 59 -2.86 4.52 -5.75
N LEU A 60 -2.76 3.39 -6.47
CA LEU A 60 -1.67 2.43 -6.31
C LEU A 60 -0.32 3.11 -6.53
N THR A 61 0.42 3.26 -5.44
CA THR A 61 1.73 3.92 -5.40
C THR A 61 2.76 2.92 -4.91
N GLU A 62 3.78 2.67 -5.72
CA GLU A 62 4.90 1.82 -5.36
C GLU A 62 5.94 2.61 -4.54
N ARG A 63 6.57 1.93 -3.59
CA ARG A 63 7.63 2.53 -2.78
C ARG A 63 8.83 2.89 -3.67
N PRO A 64 9.29 4.14 -3.65
CA PRO A 64 10.49 4.52 -4.38
C PRO A 64 11.69 3.67 -3.94
N ALA A 65 12.45 3.16 -4.90
CA ALA A 65 13.78 2.64 -4.64
C ALA A 65 14.65 3.79 -4.09
N SER A 66 15.21 3.60 -2.90
CA SER A 66 16.16 4.56 -2.31
C SER A 66 17.47 4.62 -3.08
#